data_AF-A0A967IHV2-F1
#
_entry.id   AF-A0A967IHV2-F1
#
_cell.length_a   1.000
_cell.length_b   1.000
_cell.length_c   1.000
_cell.angle_alpha   90.00
_cell.angle_beta   90.00
_cell.angle_gamma   90.00
#
_symmetry.space_group_name_H-M   'P 1'
#
loop_
_entity.id
_entity.type
_entity.pdbx_description
1 polymer ?
#
loop_
_entity_poly.entity_id
_entity_poly.type
_entity_poly.pdbx_seq_one_letter_code
_entity_poly.pdbx_strand_id
1 'polypeptide(L)'
;IGRHNTLDRIAGEALFKGIDLRGKLLVTSGRISTEMVAKAARLGLAVLASRTSPTDQAIELARQAGITLVGYVRADKCNIYTHPGQLELPALHKKISGVTGVILAGGESRRMGSDKSLLPIFGA
;
A
#
# COMPACT_ATOMS: atom_id res chain seq x y z
N ILE A 1 2.48 -10.74 -14.44
CA ILE A 1 1.45 -10.31 -13.44
C ILE A 1 1.83 -8.93 -12.93
N GLY A 2 1.05 -7.91 -13.32
CA GLY A 2 1.26 -6.50 -12.99
C GLY A 2 0.71 -6.14 -11.61
N ARG A 3 1.26 -5.08 -11.00
CA ARG A 3 0.90 -4.65 -9.64
C ARG A 3 -0.48 -3.98 -9.57
N HIS A 4 -0.96 -3.43 -10.68
CA HIS A 4 -2.32 -2.93 -10.82
C HIS A 4 -3.36 -4.06 -10.66
N ASN A 5 -3.09 -5.27 -11.20
CA ASN A 5 -3.97 -6.43 -11.03
C ASN A 5 -4.10 -6.85 -9.57
N THR A 6 -3.06 -6.64 -8.76
CA THR A 6 -3.13 -6.92 -7.32
C THR A 6 -4.11 -5.99 -6.62
N LEU A 7 -4.14 -4.71 -6.99
CA LEU A 7 -5.11 -3.76 -6.46
C LEU A 7 -6.55 -4.16 -6.84
N ASP A 8 -6.76 -4.59 -8.08
CA ASP A 8 -8.09 -5.08 -8.52
C ASP A 8 -8.54 -6.31 -7.73
N ARG A 9 -7.61 -7.23 -7.44
CA ARG A 9 -7.90 -8.40 -6.60
C ARG A 9 -8.23 -8.01 -5.16
N ILE A 10 -7.50 -7.06 -4.58
CA ILE A 10 -7.81 -6.54 -3.23
C ILE A 10 -9.19 -5.88 -3.21
N ALA A 11 -9.52 -5.10 -4.24
CA ALA A 11 -10.83 -4.47 -4.37
C ALA A 11 -11.96 -5.49 -4.49
N GLY A 12 -11.78 -6.51 -5.34
CA GLY A 12 -12.75 -7.59 -5.48
C GLY A 12 -12.94 -8.39 -4.18
N GLU A 13 -11.85 -8.73 -3.50
CA GLU A 13 -11.90 -9.43 -2.22
C GLU A 13 -12.61 -8.60 -1.14
N ALA A 14 -12.30 -7.30 -1.06
CA ALA A 14 -12.96 -6.38 -0.14
C ALA A 14 -14.46 -6.28 -0.43
N LEU A 15 -14.85 -6.23 -1.71
CA LEU A 15 -16.25 -6.25 -2.12
C LEU A 15 -16.96 -7.53 -1.67
N PHE A 16 -16.38 -8.72 -1.93
CA PHE A 16 -16.98 -10.00 -1.52
C PHE A 16 -17.10 -10.15 0.01
N LYS A 17 -16.18 -9.55 0.76
CA LYS A 17 -16.17 -9.58 2.24
C LYS A 17 -16.92 -8.40 2.89
N GLY A 18 -17.49 -7.48 2.12
CA GLY A 18 -18.14 -6.28 2.66
C GLY A 18 -17.20 -5.32 3.39
N ILE A 19 -15.91 -5.32 3.05
CA ILE A 19 -14.90 -4.46 3.67
C ILE A 19 -14.90 -3.10 2.97
N ASP A 20 -15.29 -2.05 3.68
CA ASP A 20 -15.22 -0.68 3.17
C ASP A 20 -13.78 -0.15 3.13
N LEU A 21 -13.26 0.13 1.93
CA LEU A 21 -11.89 0.62 1.73
C LEU A 21 -11.73 2.14 1.92
N ARG A 22 -12.83 2.89 2.12
CA ARG A 22 -12.76 4.33 2.34
C ARG A 22 -11.89 4.68 3.55
N GLY A 23 -11.02 5.66 3.39
CA GLY A 23 -10.11 6.13 4.45
C GLY A 23 -8.96 5.17 4.76
N LYS A 24 -8.85 4.02 4.09
CA LYS A 24 -7.79 3.03 4.34
C LYS A 24 -6.49 3.37 3.63
N LEU A 25 -5.42 2.72 4.08
CA LEU A 25 -4.07 2.79 3.51
C LEU A 25 -3.77 1.53 2.70
N LEU A 26 -3.19 1.70 1.51
CA LEU A 26 -2.67 0.60 0.69
C LEU A 26 -1.15 0.67 0.60
N VAL A 27 -0.47 -0.43 0.92
CA VAL A 27 0.97 -0.60 0.71
C VAL A 27 1.23 -1.51 -0.48
N THR A 28 2.12 -1.10 -1.38
CA THR A 28 2.54 -1.90 -2.53
C THR A 28 4.07 -2.03 -2.62
N SER A 29 4.53 -3.11 -3.25
CA SER A 29 5.96 -3.44 -3.37
C SER A 29 6.64 -2.82 -4.59
N GLY A 30 5.90 -2.20 -5.51
CA GLY A 30 6.50 -1.59 -6.70
C GLY A 30 6.01 -0.22 -7.06
N ARG A 31 6.45 0.26 -8.23
CA ARG A 31 6.26 1.64 -8.64
C ARG A 31 4.79 2.01 -8.68
N ILE A 32 4.48 3.22 -8.21
CA ILE A 32 3.14 3.74 -8.22
C ILE A 32 2.94 4.46 -9.56
N SER A 33 2.11 3.89 -10.42
CA SER A 33 1.70 4.49 -11.68
C SER A 33 0.43 5.32 -11.52
N THR A 34 0.13 6.17 -12.50
CA THR A 34 -1.13 6.94 -12.59
C THR A 34 -2.35 6.02 -12.50
N GLU A 35 -2.30 4.84 -13.12
CA GLU A 35 -3.38 3.84 -13.05
C GLU A 35 -3.64 3.36 -11.61
N MET A 36 -2.59 3.12 -10.82
CA MET A 36 -2.73 2.71 -9.42
C MET A 36 -3.38 3.79 -8.57
N VAL A 37 -3.02 5.06 -8.80
CA VAL A 37 -3.62 6.19 -8.10
C VAL A 37 -5.09 6.37 -8.51
N ALA A 38 -5.42 6.25 -9.79
CA ALA A 38 -6.80 6.34 -10.27
C ALA A 38 -7.70 5.27 -9.65
N LYS A 39 -7.20 4.03 -9.55
CA LYS A 39 -7.90 2.93 -8.85
C LYS A 39 -8.03 3.22 -7.36
N ALA A 40 -6.97 3.68 -6.71
CA ALA A 40 -7.01 4.03 -5.29
C ALA A 40 -8.05 5.12 -4.99
N ALA A 41 -8.15 6.14 -5.84
CA ALA A 41 -9.14 7.21 -5.74
C ALA A 41 -10.57 6.68 -5.83
N ARG A 42 -10.84 5.81 -6.81
CA ARG A 42 -12.16 5.18 -6.98
C ARG A 42 -12.57 4.31 -5.80
N LEU A 43 -11.59 3.71 -5.12
CA LEU A 43 -11.81 2.89 -3.93
C LEU A 43 -11.92 3.73 -2.64
N GLY A 44 -11.71 5.05 -2.72
CA GLY A 44 -11.74 5.97 -1.57
C GLY A 44 -10.57 5.80 -0.60
N LEU A 45 -9.44 5.24 -1.05
CA LEU A 45 -8.26 5.11 -0.21
C LEU A 45 -7.71 6.50 0.16
N ALA A 46 -7.33 6.68 1.42
CA ALA A 46 -6.72 7.92 1.90
C ALA A 46 -5.21 7.98 1.62
N VAL A 47 -4.54 6.82 1.67
CA VAL A 47 -3.07 6.74 1.57
C VAL A 47 -2.65 5.63 0.62
N LEU A 48 -1.71 5.95 -0.27
CA LEU A 48 -1.04 4.99 -1.13
C LEU A 48 0.47 5.04 -0.90
N ALA A 49 1.01 3.94 -0.41
CA ALA A 49 2.39 3.83 0.02
C ALA A 49 3.16 2.76 -0.78
N SER A 50 4.42 3.03 -1.12
CA SER A 50 5.29 2.06 -1.79
C SER A 50 6.71 2.04 -1.26
N ARG A 51 7.36 0.88 -1.38
CA ARG A 51 8.81 0.71 -1.13
C ARG A 51 9.69 1.32 -2.23
N THR A 52 9.12 1.80 -3.33
CA THR A 52 9.85 2.37 -4.48
C THR A 52 9.18 3.65 -5.00
N SER A 53 9.59 4.14 -6.15
CA SER A 53 9.19 5.45 -6.68
C SER A 53 7.79 5.49 -7.26
N PRO A 54 7.05 6.60 -7.06
CA PRO A 54 5.96 7.00 -7.93
C PRO A 54 6.48 7.57 -9.27
N THR A 55 5.58 7.75 -10.25
CA THR A 55 5.84 8.57 -11.45
C THR A 55 5.34 10.00 -11.22
N ASP A 56 5.85 10.97 -11.98
CA ASP A 56 5.43 12.38 -11.84
C ASP A 56 3.93 12.56 -12.08
N GLN A 57 3.40 11.89 -13.11
CA GLN A 57 1.96 11.88 -13.38
C GLN A 57 1.13 11.23 -12.25
N ALA A 58 1.69 10.24 -11.53
CA ALA A 58 1.04 9.65 -10.38
C ALA A 58 1.01 10.62 -9.19
N ILE A 59 2.09 11.37 -8.98
CA ILE A 59 2.16 12.43 -7.95
C ILE A 59 1.10 13.50 -8.25
N GLU A 60 1.02 13.95 -9.49
CA GLU A 60 0.03 14.95 -9.92
C GLU A 60 -1.40 14.50 -9.65
N LEU A 61 -1.74 13.29 -10.11
CA LEU A 61 -3.07 12.73 -9.92
C LEU A 61 -3.38 12.52 -8.42
N ALA A 62 -2.42 12.07 -7.62
CA ALA A 62 -2.64 11.86 -6.19
C ALA A 62 -2.94 13.18 -5.47
N ARG A 63 -2.28 14.27 -5.89
CA ARG A 63 -2.53 15.60 -5.34
C ARG A 63 -3.96 16.05 -5.65
N GLN A 64 -4.39 15.90 -6.90
CA GLN A 64 -5.75 16.26 -7.32
C GLN A 64 -6.82 15.38 -6.67
N ALA A 65 -6.53 14.09 -6.49
CA ALA A 65 -7.45 13.13 -5.88
C ALA A 65 -7.52 13.19 -4.35
N GLY A 66 -6.76 14.07 -3.69
CA GLY A 66 -6.75 14.15 -2.22
C GLY A 66 -6.07 12.97 -1.52
N ILE A 67 -5.26 12.18 -2.24
CA ILE A 67 -4.61 10.97 -1.72
C ILE A 67 -3.20 11.29 -1.26
N THR A 68 -2.86 10.90 -0.02
CA THR A 68 -1.48 10.96 0.46
C THR A 68 -0.64 9.88 -0.22
N LEU A 69 0.36 10.33 -0.97
CA LEU A 69 1.25 9.46 -1.73
C LEU A 69 2.60 9.37 -1.04
N VAL A 70 3.01 8.15 -0.69
CA VAL A 70 4.26 7.88 0.01
C VAL A 70 5.11 6.91 -0.81
N GLY A 71 6.36 7.27 -1.06
CA GLY A 71 7.34 6.41 -1.73
C GLY A 71 8.52 6.10 -0.83
N TYR A 72 9.34 5.14 -1.28
CA TYR A 72 10.56 4.73 -0.59
C TYR A 72 10.38 4.37 0.90
N VAL A 73 9.23 3.81 1.26
CA VAL A 73 8.95 3.39 2.66
C VAL A 73 9.98 2.37 3.13
N ARG A 74 10.61 2.66 4.27
CA ARG A 74 11.55 1.83 5.04
C ARG A 74 11.11 1.81 6.50
N ALA A 75 11.82 1.06 7.34
CA ALA A 75 11.51 0.92 8.76
C ALA A 75 11.48 2.27 9.48
N ASP A 76 12.38 3.18 9.11
CA ASP A 76 12.67 4.42 9.81
C ASP A 76 12.39 5.69 8.99
N LYS A 77 12.18 5.55 7.68
CA LYS A 77 12.03 6.68 6.77
C LYS A 77 11.05 6.41 5.64
N CYS A 78 10.49 7.49 5.11
CA CYS A 78 9.70 7.48 3.88
C CYS A 78 9.74 8.86 3.24
N ASN A 79 9.37 8.93 1.96
CA ASN A 79 9.21 10.19 1.25
C ASN A 79 7.72 10.45 1.02
N ILE A 80 7.19 11.52 1.59
CA ILE A 80 5.81 11.95 1.35
C ILE A 80 5.81 12.91 0.15
N TYR A 81 5.02 12.59 -0.87
CA TYR A 81 4.94 13.36 -2.11
C TYR A 81 3.72 14.27 -2.19
N THR A 82 2.62 13.92 -1.51
CA THR A 82 1.36 14.67 -1.51
C THR A 82 0.72 14.63 -0.13
N HIS A 83 -0.02 15.69 0.23
CA HIS A 83 -0.88 15.78 1.41
C HIS A 83 -0.27 15.33 2.76
N PRO A 84 0.95 15.79 3.13
CA PRO A 84 1.61 15.34 4.37
C PRO A 84 0.81 15.62 5.65
N GLY A 85 -0.05 16.64 5.66
CA GLY A 85 -0.91 16.96 6.81
C GLY A 85 -1.98 15.93 7.14
N GLN A 86 -2.17 14.89 6.30
CA GLN A 86 -3.08 13.78 6.60
C GLN A 86 -2.39 12.63 7.37
N LEU A 87 -1.06 12.71 7.60
CA LEU A 87 -0.31 11.69 8.34
C LEU A 87 0.29 12.26 9.61
N GLU A 88 0.00 11.62 10.73
CA GLU A 88 0.75 11.80 11.97
C GLU A 88 1.89 10.78 12.02
N LEU A 89 3.14 11.27 11.90
CA LEU A 89 4.32 10.45 12.08
C LEU A 89 4.75 10.52 13.56
N PRO A 90 4.70 9.41 14.32
CA PRO A 90 5.10 9.42 15.72
C PRO A 90 6.60 9.73 15.85
N ALA A 91 6.96 10.53 16.87
CA ALA A 91 8.35 10.94 17.14
C ALA A 91 9.29 9.79 17.55
N LEU A 92 8.77 8.59 17.82
CA LEU A 92 9.54 7.40 18.18
C LEU A 92 9.10 6.19 17.36
N HIS A 93 10.05 5.34 16.97
CA HIS A 93 9.80 3.99 16.46
C HIS A 93 9.28 3.07 17.57
N LYS A 94 8.06 3.30 18.04
CA LYS A 94 7.36 2.31 18.88
C LYS A 94 6.77 1.26 17.95
N LYS A 95 7.18 0.00 18.12
CA LYS A 95 6.37 -1.13 17.66
C LYS A 95 4.96 -0.93 18.19
N ILE A 96 3.95 -1.07 17.31
CA ILE A 96 2.56 -0.91 17.72
C ILE A 96 2.24 -2.09 18.65
N SER A 97 2.03 -1.79 19.93
CA SER A 97 1.69 -2.80 20.94
C SER A 97 0.42 -3.54 20.51
N GLY A 98 0.46 -4.87 20.50
CA GLY A 98 -0.65 -5.72 20.05
C GLY A 98 -0.67 -6.04 18.55
N VAL A 99 0.19 -5.43 17.73
CA VAL A 99 0.40 -5.87 16.35
C VAL A 99 1.47 -6.98 16.35
N THR A 100 1.02 -8.23 16.43
CA THR A 100 1.88 -9.42 16.40
C THR A 100 2.27 -9.85 14.98
N GLY A 101 1.57 -9.35 13.95
CA GLY A 101 1.86 -9.64 12.55
C GLY A 101 1.24 -8.62 11.58
N VAL A 102 1.87 -8.46 10.42
CA VAL A 102 1.35 -7.66 9.30
C VAL A 102 0.82 -8.62 8.24
N ILE A 103 -0.46 -8.49 7.87
CA ILE A 103 -1.03 -9.26 6.77
C ILE A 103 -0.52 -8.67 5.46
N LEU A 104 0.53 -9.27 4.92
CA LEU A 104 0.88 -9.08 3.53
C LEU A 104 -0.11 -9.93 2.73
N ALA A 105 -0.73 -9.37 1.69
CA ALA A 105 -1.60 -10.14 0.81
C ALA A 105 -0.81 -10.46 -0.48
N GLY A 106 -0.38 -11.70 -0.62
CA GLY A 106 0.27 -12.25 -1.81
C GLY A 106 0.01 -13.74 -1.87
N GLY A 107 -0.49 -14.25 -3.00
CA GLY A 107 -0.68 -15.69 -3.21
C GLY A 107 0.65 -16.43 -3.41
N GLU A 108 0.59 -17.72 -3.72
CA GLU A 108 1.77 -18.52 -4.08
C GLU A 108 2.56 -17.86 -5.22
N SER A 109 3.86 -17.64 -5.01
CA SER A 109 4.72 -16.98 -5.99
C SER A 109 6.03 -17.73 -6.14
N ARG A 110 6.15 -18.54 -7.20
CA ARG A 110 7.37 -19.25 -7.61
C ARG A 110 8.16 -18.48 -8.69
N ARG A 111 8.56 -17.22 -8.44
CA ARG A 111 9.44 -16.47 -9.37
C ARG A 111 10.91 -16.61 -8.94
N MET A 112 11.78 -16.88 -9.91
CA MET A 112 13.25 -17.05 -9.73
C MET A 112 13.63 -18.20 -8.79
N GLY A 113 13.01 -19.38 -8.97
CA GLY A 113 13.44 -20.63 -8.31
C GLY A 113 13.30 -20.67 -6.78
N SER A 114 12.72 -19.65 -6.16
CA SER A 114 12.48 -19.55 -4.72
C SER A 114 11.00 -19.32 -4.46
N ASP A 115 10.46 -20.03 -3.48
CA ASP A 115 9.10 -19.78 -3.02
C ASP A 115 9.06 -18.47 -2.24
N LYS A 116 8.28 -17.51 -2.75
CA LYS A 116 8.01 -16.23 -2.09
C LYS A 116 6.57 -16.14 -1.61
N SER A 117 5.91 -17.29 -1.48
CA SER A 117 4.72 -17.41 -0.64
C SER A 117 5.03 -16.80 0.72
N LEU A 118 4.02 -16.18 1.31
CA LEU A 118 4.14 -15.70 2.67
C LEU A 118 4.25 -16.91 3.56
N LEU A 119 5.40 -17.04 4.23
CA LEU A 119 5.64 -18.08 5.21
C LEU A 119 4.46 -18.12 6.19
N PRO A 120 3.98 -19.32 6.60
CA PRO A 120 2.98 -19.42 7.65
C PRO A 120 3.51 -18.69 8.88
N ILE A 121 2.82 -17.63 9.28
CA ILE A 121 3.15 -16.87 10.48
C ILE A 121 2.69 -17.72 11.66
N PHE A 122 3.62 -18.44 12.29
CA PHE A 122 3.42 -18.90 13.65
C PHE A 122 3.56 -17.67 14.56
N GLY A 123 2.43 -17.04 14.89
CA GLY A 123 2.41 -15.97 15.88
C GLY A 123 2.69 -16.55 17.27
N ALA A 124 3.63 -15.94 17.99
CA ALA A 124 3.73 -16.02 19.44
C ALA A 124 3.05 -14.79 20.05
#